data_AF-A0A6A2ZII6-F1
#
_entry.id   AF-A0A6A2ZII6-F1
#
_cell.length_a   1.000
_cell.length_b   1.000
_cell.length_c   1.000
_cell.angle_alpha   90.00
_cell.angle_beta   90.00
_cell.angle_gamma   90.00
#
_symmetry.space_group_name_H-M   'P 1'
#
loop_
_entity.id
_entity.type
_entity.pdbx_description
1 polymer ?
#
loop_
_entity_poly.entity_id
_entity_poly.type
_entity_poly.pdbx_seq_one_letter_code
_entity_poly.pdbx_strand_id
1 'polypeptide(L)'
;MGNRFPKFNMFLTVRQRGIGTPWGDRFAVTGIQHVQFCLNHFSSSFVYIGLLSGTNWFKKQTDWTLNISCSSWMDWFYGGLQFQVEQHLFPRLPRCHLRKISPLVKELCNKHNLAYNCTSFRKANAMTIENLRSAALQARVLSNAVPKNLVWEAVNTHGSEI
;
A
#
# COMPACT_ATOMS: atom_id res chain seq x y z
N MET A 1 12.39 51.38 22.97
CA MET A 1 12.90 51.04 21.62
C MET A 1 14.15 50.19 21.80
N GLY A 2 14.29 48.94 21.35
CA GLY A 2 13.43 48.00 20.64
C GLY A 2 14.05 46.60 20.80
N ASN A 3 13.20 45.57 20.89
CA ASN A 3 13.61 44.18 21.02
C ASN A 3 14.18 43.67 19.68
N ARG A 4 15.40 43.11 19.70
CA ARG A 4 16.04 42.50 18.53
C ARG A 4 16.13 40.99 18.74
N PHE A 5 15.28 40.23 18.06
CA PHE A 5 15.34 38.76 18.02
C PHE A 5 16.54 38.29 17.16
N PRO A 6 17.30 37.25 17.57
CA PRO A 6 18.31 36.66 16.72
C PRO A 6 17.69 35.68 15.70
N LYS A 7 18.06 35.82 14.43
CA LYS A 7 17.69 34.92 13.34
C LYS A 7 18.50 33.62 13.43
N PHE A 8 17.85 32.47 13.59
CA PHE A 8 18.46 31.15 13.44
C PHE A 8 18.46 30.77 11.96
N ASN A 9 19.65 30.60 11.38
CA ASN A 9 19.83 30.12 10.02
C ASN A 9 20.12 28.62 10.08
N MET A 10 19.12 27.78 9.80
CA MET A 10 19.25 26.32 9.77
C MET A 10 19.61 25.86 8.36
N PHE A 11 20.89 25.92 8.01
CA PHE A 11 21.43 25.21 6.84
C PHE A 11 21.97 23.85 7.30
N LEU A 12 21.20 22.81 7.03
CA LEU A 12 21.56 21.41 7.22
C LEU A 12 22.71 21.04 6.26
N THR A 13 23.92 20.93 6.76
CA THR A 13 24.99 20.18 6.07
C THR A 13 24.95 18.74 6.57
N VAL A 14 24.25 17.87 5.83
CA VAL A 14 24.37 16.41 5.99
C VAL A 14 25.71 16.01 5.39
N ARG A 15 26.73 15.93 6.25
CA ARG A 15 28.03 15.35 5.92
C ARG A 15 27.88 13.83 5.86
N GLN A 16 27.94 13.27 4.65
CA GLN A 16 28.14 11.84 4.42
C GLN A 16 29.42 11.37 5.17
N ARG A 17 29.23 10.62 6.25
CA ARG A 17 30.21 9.72 6.88
C ARG A 17 29.42 8.42 7.08
N GLY A 18 29.79 7.24 6.62
CA GLY A 18 31.07 6.59 6.47
C GLY A 18 30.78 5.10 6.75
N ILE A 19 31.43 4.22 6.01
CA ILE A 19 31.24 2.77 5.95
C ILE A 19 31.29 2.14 7.38
N GLY A 20 30.29 1.31 7.73
CA GLY A 20 30.35 0.42 8.91
C GLY A 20 29.23 0.55 9.96
N THR A 21 27.97 0.74 9.58
CA THR A 21 26.86 0.94 10.55
C THR A 21 25.77 -0.15 10.44
N PRO A 22 24.98 -0.44 11.51
CA PRO A 22 23.99 -1.54 11.60
C PRO A 22 22.77 -1.42 10.67
N TRP A 23 22.88 -0.71 9.56
CA TRP A 23 21.75 -0.43 8.68
C TRP A 23 21.35 -1.62 7.83
N GLY A 24 22.28 -2.53 7.52
CA GLY A 24 21.99 -3.73 6.73
C GLY A 24 20.85 -4.57 7.34
N ASP A 25 20.93 -4.81 8.65
CA ASP A 25 19.93 -5.60 9.39
C ASP A 25 18.56 -4.91 9.43
N ARG A 26 18.57 -3.58 9.59
CA ARG A 26 17.34 -2.79 9.59
C ARG A 26 16.64 -2.85 8.24
N PHE A 27 17.38 -2.69 7.13
CA PHE A 27 16.81 -2.78 5.80
C PHE A 27 16.30 -4.19 5.46
N ALA A 28 16.97 -5.24 5.92
CA ALA A 28 16.51 -6.61 5.72
C ALA A 28 15.15 -6.87 6.42
N VAL A 29 15.02 -6.49 7.69
CA VAL A 29 13.78 -6.68 8.45
C VAL A 29 12.67 -5.78 7.93
N THR A 30 12.94 -4.50 7.70
CA THR A 30 11.93 -3.57 7.17
C THR A 30 11.53 -3.90 5.74
N GLY A 31 12.45 -4.45 4.94
CA GLY A 31 12.19 -4.86 3.56
C GLY A 31 11.19 -6.00 3.48
N ILE A 32 11.32 -7.02 4.33
CA ILE A 32 10.35 -8.12 4.44
C ILE A 32 8.96 -7.59 4.79
N GLN A 33 8.88 -6.70 5.79
CA GLN A 33 7.61 -6.12 6.22
C GLN A 33 6.97 -5.26 5.10
N HIS A 34 7.79 -4.55 4.34
CA HIS A 34 7.34 -3.74 3.22
C HIS A 34 6.77 -4.60 2.08
N VAL A 35 7.41 -5.72 1.75
CA VAL A 35 6.86 -6.68 0.78
C VAL A 35 5.48 -7.16 1.23
N GLN A 36 5.32 -7.53 2.50
CA GLN A 36 4.01 -7.96 3.01
C GLN A 36 2.95 -6.86 2.90
N PHE A 37 3.29 -5.61 3.23
CA PHE A 37 2.37 -4.49 3.05
C PHE A 37 1.96 -4.32 1.58
N CYS A 38 2.94 -4.37 0.67
CA CYS A 38 2.70 -4.23 -0.76
C CYS A 38 1.82 -5.36 -1.32
N LEU A 39 2.01 -6.60 -0.88
CA LEU A 39 1.21 -7.72 -1.34
C LEU A 39 -0.27 -7.55 -0.97
N ASN A 40 -0.57 -7.13 0.25
CA ASN A 40 -1.96 -7.00 0.67
C ASN A 40 -2.72 -5.85 -0.01
N HIS A 41 -2.00 -4.81 -0.47
CA HIS A 41 -2.61 -3.62 -1.10
C HIS A 41 -2.53 -3.61 -2.63
N PHE A 42 -1.40 -3.97 -3.22
CA PHE A 42 -1.16 -3.87 -4.67
C PHE A 42 -1.51 -5.14 -5.46
N SER A 43 -1.72 -6.28 -4.78
CA SER A 43 -2.18 -7.50 -5.47
C SER A 43 -3.66 -7.48 -5.81
N SER A 44 -4.48 -6.65 -5.15
CA SER A 44 -5.91 -6.64 -5.41
C SER A 44 -6.17 -6.07 -6.81
N SER A 45 -6.74 -6.90 -7.69
CA SER A 45 -7.02 -6.55 -9.09
C SER A 45 -8.23 -5.62 -9.25
N PHE A 46 -8.95 -5.32 -8.16
CA PHE A 46 -10.06 -4.40 -8.20
C PHE A 46 -9.51 -2.97 -8.22
N VAL A 47 -9.92 -2.16 -9.20
CA VAL A 47 -9.68 -0.68 -9.26
C VAL A 47 -11.03 0.04 -9.34
N TYR A 48 -11.30 0.99 -8.44
CA TYR A 48 -12.58 1.72 -8.42
C TYR A 48 -12.54 2.80 -9.48
N ILE A 49 -13.51 2.79 -10.39
CA ILE A 49 -13.69 3.84 -11.38
C ILE A 49 -15.10 4.39 -11.15
N GLY A 50 -15.24 5.42 -10.30
CA GLY A 50 -16.53 6.01 -9.96
C GLY A 50 -16.46 7.13 -8.92
N LEU A 51 -17.58 7.84 -8.71
CA LEU A 51 -17.69 8.90 -7.70
C LEU A 51 -17.89 8.27 -6.31
N LEU A 52 -17.11 8.71 -5.31
CA LEU A 52 -17.13 8.17 -3.96
C LEU A 52 -18.50 8.38 -3.28
N SER A 53 -19.41 7.41 -3.35
CA SER A 53 -20.58 7.37 -2.46
C SER A 53 -20.15 6.78 -1.10
N GLY A 54 -20.53 7.43 0.00
CA GLY A 54 -20.10 7.07 1.36
C GLY A 54 -20.79 5.85 1.96
N THR A 55 -21.80 5.28 1.29
CA THR A 55 -22.76 4.36 1.90
C THR A 55 -22.26 2.92 2.07
N ASN A 56 -21.12 2.54 1.46
CA ASN A 56 -20.64 1.15 1.43
C ASN A 56 -19.21 0.96 1.96
N TRP A 57 -18.86 1.60 3.10
CA TRP A 57 -17.50 1.52 3.66
C TRP A 57 -17.03 0.09 3.91
N PHE A 58 -17.85 -0.75 4.54
CA PHE A 58 -17.47 -2.13 4.88
C PHE A 58 -17.15 -2.94 3.62
N LYS A 59 -18.05 -2.88 2.62
CA LYS A 59 -17.88 -3.55 1.33
C LYS A 59 -16.59 -3.11 0.64
N LYS A 60 -16.28 -1.81 0.67
CA LYS A 60 -15.02 -1.31 0.12
C LYS A 60 -13.84 -1.98 0.81
N GLN A 61 -13.76 -1.94 2.14
CA GLN A 61 -12.62 -2.56 2.84
C GLN A 61 -12.42 -4.03 2.47
N THR A 62 -13.51 -4.78 2.30
CA THR A 62 -13.44 -6.19 1.92
C THR A 62 -13.12 -6.44 0.45
N ASP A 63 -13.54 -5.56 -0.46
CA ASP A 63 -13.29 -5.69 -1.90
C ASP A 63 -11.82 -5.35 -2.25
N TRP A 64 -11.28 -4.28 -1.67
CA TRP A 64 -9.95 -3.74 -2.03
C TRP A 64 -8.80 -4.44 -1.30
N THR A 65 -9.10 -5.08 -0.18
CA THR A 65 -8.06 -5.64 0.70
C THR A 65 -7.90 -7.12 0.46
N LEU A 66 -6.66 -7.58 0.43
CA LEU A 66 -6.29 -8.97 0.34
C LEU A 66 -5.67 -9.42 1.67
N ASN A 67 -6.11 -10.55 2.20
CA ASN A 67 -5.44 -11.24 3.30
C ASN A 67 -4.44 -12.29 2.77
N ILE A 68 -3.41 -12.58 3.57
CA ILE A 68 -2.47 -13.67 3.27
C ILE A 68 -2.76 -14.87 4.16
N SER A 69 -3.01 -16.02 3.55
CA SER A 69 -3.14 -17.28 4.30
C SER A 69 -1.76 -17.76 4.74
N CYS A 70 -1.62 -17.96 6.05
CA CYS A 70 -0.42 -18.53 6.65
C CYS A 70 -0.76 -19.35 7.89
N SER A 71 0.04 -20.38 8.14
CA SER A 71 -0.01 -21.19 9.35
C SER A 71 0.32 -20.33 10.58
N SER A 72 -0.27 -20.65 11.73
CA SER A 72 -0.09 -19.88 12.98
C SER A 72 1.36 -19.76 13.43
N TRP A 73 2.20 -20.77 13.19
CA TRP A 73 3.63 -20.71 13.52
C TRP A 73 4.40 -19.64 12.72
N MET A 74 3.84 -19.12 11.63
CA MET A 74 4.41 -18.01 10.85
C MET A 74 3.92 -16.64 11.34
N ASP A 75 3.11 -16.56 12.40
CA ASP A 75 2.58 -15.27 12.89
C ASP A 75 3.67 -14.27 13.25
N TRP A 76 4.80 -14.75 13.78
CA TRP A 76 5.96 -13.91 14.09
C TRP A 76 6.57 -13.27 12.82
N PHE A 77 6.54 -13.99 11.69
CA PHE A 77 7.09 -13.52 10.42
C PHE A 77 6.22 -12.43 9.80
N TYR A 78 4.89 -12.57 9.91
CA TYR A 78 3.95 -11.60 9.35
C TYR A 78 3.63 -10.43 10.29
N GLY A 79 3.85 -10.59 11.60
CA GLY A 79 3.63 -9.54 12.59
C GLY A 79 2.17 -9.01 12.63
N GLY A 80 1.21 -9.81 12.16
CA GLY A 80 -0.21 -9.44 12.05
C GLY A 80 -0.60 -8.78 10.72
N LEU A 81 0.33 -8.54 9.79
CA LEU A 81 0.02 -7.93 8.49
C LEU A 81 -0.72 -8.87 7.52
N GLN A 82 -0.87 -10.14 7.85
CA GLN A 82 -1.60 -11.11 7.04
C GLN A 82 -3.14 -10.95 7.14
N PHE A 83 -3.62 -10.15 8.09
CA PHE A 83 -5.04 -9.91 8.42
C PHE A 83 -5.45 -8.45 8.15
N GLN A 84 -5.21 -7.98 6.92
CA GLN A 84 -5.49 -6.58 6.57
C GLN A 84 -6.99 -6.28 6.55
N VAL A 85 -7.84 -7.19 6.08
CA VAL A 85 -9.30 -6.98 6.06
C VAL A 85 -9.78 -6.68 7.48
N GLU A 86 -9.36 -7.48 8.45
CA GLU A 86 -9.71 -7.30 9.86
C GLU A 86 -9.13 -6.02 10.45
N GLN A 87 -7.89 -5.67 10.09
CA GLN A 87 -7.24 -4.43 10.53
C GLN A 87 -7.96 -3.18 10.01
N HIS A 88 -8.48 -3.21 8.78
CA HIS A 88 -9.24 -2.11 8.20
C HIS A 88 -10.66 -2.03 8.77
N LEU A 89 -11.28 -3.18 9.06
CA LEU A 89 -12.61 -3.24 9.67
C LEU A 89 -12.59 -2.83 11.16
N PHE A 90 -11.55 -3.21 11.88
CA PHE A 90 -11.40 -3.00 13.33
C PHE A 90 -10.03 -2.39 13.67
N PRO A 91 -9.75 -1.14 13.26
CA PRO A 91 -8.43 -0.53 13.43
C PRO A 91 -8.01 -0.36 14.89
N ARG A 92 -8.97 -0.37 15.82
CA ARG A 92 -8.73 -0.30 17.27
C ARG A 92 -8.47 -1.66 17.92
N LEU A 93 -8.64 -2.77 17.20
CA LEU A 93 -8.38 -4.10 17.73
C LEU A 93 -6.88 -4.40 17.68
N PRO A 94 -6.25 -4.87 18.78
CA PRO A 94 -4.84 -5.24 18.77
C PRO A 94 -4.55 -6.36 17.76
N ARG A 95 -3.41 -6.27 17.06
CA ARG A 95 -3.01 -7.22 16.01
C ARG A 95 -2.98 -8.69 16.47
N CYS A 96 -2.64 -8.93 17.74
CA CYS A 96 -2.62 -10.27 18.33
C CYS A 96 -4.01 -10.95 18.37
N HIS A 97 -5.10 -10.19 18.28
CA HIS A 97 -6.46 -10.71 18.26
C HIS A 97 -7.01 -10.95 16.85
N LEU A 98 -6.34 -10.47 15.80
CA LEU A 98 -6.86 -10.54 14.42
C LEU A 98 -7.05 -11.98 13.96
N ARG A 99 -6.12 -12.89 14.30
CA ARG A 99 -6.27 -14.31 13.99
C ARG A 99 -7.52 -14.93 14.60
N LYS A 100 -7.88 -14.51 15.81
CA LYS A 100 -9.07 -15.04 16.52
C LYS A 100 -10.37 -14.53 15.89
N ILE A 101 -10.39 -13.29 15.41
CA ILE A 101 -11.60 -12.71 14.81
C ILE A 101 -11.75 -13.03 13.32
N SER A 102 -10.68 -13.40 12.62
CA SER A 102 -10.68 -13.68 11.18
C SER A 102 -11.78 -14.67 10.73
N PRO A 103 -12.03 -15.79 11.43
CA PRO A 103 -13.15 -16.68 11.09
C PRO A 103 -14.52 -16.00 11.20
N LEU A 104 -14.75 -15.19 12.24
CA LEU A 104 -16.00 -14.45 12.45
C LEU A 104 -16.22 -13.40 11.35
N VAL A 105 -15.16 -12.70 10.95
CA VAL A 105 -15.21 -11.73 9.85
C VAL A 105 -15.53 -12.42 8.53
N LYS A 106 -14.92 -13.58 8.27
CA LYS A 106 -15.22 -14.39 7.08
C LYS A 106 -16.68 -14.86 7.06
N GLU A 107 -17.21 -15.34 8.18
CA GLU A 107 -18.62 -15.71 8.30
C GLU A 107 -19.56 -14.53 8.08
N LEU A 108 -19.23 -13.36 8.64
CA LEU A 108 -19.97 -12.13 8.43
C LEU A 108 -19.99 -11.73 6.94
N CYS A 109 -18.84 -11.80 6.26
CA CYS A 109 -18.76 -11.53 4.83
C CYS A 109 -19.64 -12.49 4.03
N ASN A 110 -19.57 -13.80 4.33
CA ASN A 110 -20.42 -14.81 3.68
C ASN A 110 -21.91 -14.53 3.89
N LYS A 111 -22.32 -14.20 5.12
CA LYS A 111 -23.72 -13.91 5.48
C LYS A 111 -24.30 -12.73 4.69
N HIS A 112 -23.48 -11.72 4.40
CA HIS A 112 -23.88 -10.51 3.71
C HIS A 112 -23.48 -10.48 2.22
N ASN A 113 -23.04 -11.62 1.67
CA ASN A 113 -22.57 -11.75 0.28
C ASN A 113 -21.48 -10.72 -0.09
N LEU A 114 -20.53 -10.53 0.82
CA LEU A 114 -19.36 -9.66 0.67
C LEU A 114 -18.13 -10.47 0.30
N ALA A 115 -17.22 -9.86 -0.46
CA ALA A 115 -15.94 -10.49 -0.77
C ALA A 115 -15.14 -10.77 0.51
N TYR A 116 -14.38 -11.86 0.54
CA TYR A 116 -13.37 -12.09 1.57
C TYR A 116 -12.14 -12.67 0.88
N ASN A 117 -11.28 -11.77 0.39
CA ASN A 117 -10.14 -12.15 -0.43
C ASN A 117 -9.00 -12.63 0.47
N CYS A 118 -8.61 -13.90 0.33
CA CYS A 118 -7.50 -14.49 1.08
C CYS A 118 -6.73 -15.44 0.17
N THR A 119 -5.40 -15.27 0.08
CA THR A 119 -4.55 -16.04 -0.83
C THR A 119 -3.22 -16.42 -0.18
N SER A 120 -2.52 -17.41 -0.73
CA SER A 120 -1.20 -17.79 -0.21
C SER A 120 -0.15 -16.74 -0.60
N PHE A 121 0.91 -16.62 0.23
CA PHE A 121 2.00 -15.67 -0.03
C PHE A 121 2.60 -15.81 -1.43
N ARG A 122 2.86 -17.04 -1.88
CA ARG A 122 3.39 -17.30 -3.24
C ARG A 122 2.46 -16.78 -4.32
N LYS A 123 1.15 -17.01 -4.18
CA LYS A 123 0.15 -16.56 -5.14
C LYS A 123 0.01 -15.03 -5.15
N ALA A 124 0.06 -14.37 -3.98
CA ALA A 124 0.06 -12.91 -3.92
C ALA A 124 1.26 -12.29 -4.66
N ASN A 125 2.46 -12.87 -4.50
CA ASN A 125 3.63 -12.41 -5.24
C ASN A 125 3.45 -12.57 -6.75
N ALA A 126 2.92 -13.71 -7.21
CA ALA A 126 2.63 -13.92 -8.62
C ALA A 126 1.62 -12.90 -9.17
N MET A 127 0.53 -12.64 -8.43
CA MET A 127 -0.47 -11.63 -8.80
C MET A 127 0.13 -10.23 -8.88
N THR A 128 1.01 -9.86 -7.94
CA THR A 128 1.69 -8.56 -7.97
C THR A 128 2.55 -8.40 -9.22
N ILE A 129 3.35 -9.41 -9.56
CA ILE A 129 4.21 -9.38 -10.76
C ILE A 129 3.35 -9.29 -12.03
N GLU A 130 2.22 -10.01 -12.08
CA GLU A 130 1.27 -9.97 -13.19
C GLU A 130 0.60 -8.60 -13.33
N ASN A 131 0.17 -7.99 -12.23
CA ASN A 131 -0.37 -6.63 -12.21
C ASN A 131 0.66 -5.62 -12.73
N LEU A 132 1.90 -5.70 -12.25
CA LEU A 132 3.00 -4.84 -12.70
C LEU A 132 3.30 -5.03 -14.19
N ARG A 133 3.32 -6.28 -14.67
CA ARG A 133 3.51 -6.60 -16.10
C ARG A 133 2.38 -6.02 -16.94
N SER A 134 1.13 -6.16 -16.49
CA SER A 134 -0.04 -5.63 -17.18
C SER A 134 -0.02 -4.10 -17.25
N ALA A 135 0.32 -3.43 -16.14
CA ALA A 135 0.50 -1.99 -16.09
C ALA A 135 1.62 -1.52 -17.02
N ALA A 136 2.77 -2.22 -17.04
CA ALA A 136 3.89 -1.91 -17.94
C ALA A 136 3.50 -2.06 -19.42
N LEU A 137 2.72 -3.09 -19.77
CA LEU A 137 2.21 -3.28 -21.13
C LEU A 137 1.22 -2.18 -21.52
N GLN A 138 0.31 -1.79 -20.63
CA GLN A 138 -0.61 -0.67 -20.86
C GLN A 138 0.15 0.65 -21.06
N ALA A 139 1.14 0.93 -20.21
CA ALA A 139 1.99 2.10 -20.34
C ALA A 139 2.78 2.11 -21.66
N ARG A 140 3.29 0.95 -22.11
CA ARG A 140 3.95 0.81 -23.41
C ARG A 140 3.02 1.06 -24.59
N VAL A 141 1.78 0.59 -24.52
CA VAL A 141 0.78 0.86 -25.57
C VAL A 141 0.45 2.36 -25.61
N LEU A 142 0.26 3.00 -24.44
CA LEU A 142 0.05 4.45 -24.34
C LEU A 142 1.28 5.25 -24.79
N SER A 143 2.51 4.74 -24.61
CA SER A 143 3.70 5.43 -25.14
C SER A 143 3.80 5.36 -26.66
N ASN A 144 3.25 4.30 -27.29
CA ASN A 144 3.22 4.17 -28.74
C ASN A 144 2.18 5.10 -29.39
N ALA A 145 1.19 5.54 -28.62
CA ALA A 145 0.21 6.52 -29.03
C ALA A 145 0.09 7.55 -27.91
N VAL A 146 1.07 8.44 -27.75
CA VAL A 146 0.95 9.55 -26.78
C VAL A 146 -0.29 10.35 -27.17
N PRO A 147 -1.41 10.24 -26.43
CA PRO A 147 -2.57 11.03 -26.76
C PRO A 147 -2.22 12.44 -26.31
N LYS A 148 -2.30 13.43 -27.21
CA LYS A 148 -2.30 14.84 -26.79
C LYS A 148 -3.58 15.05 -25.97
N ASN A 149 -3.49 14.82 -24.67
CA ASN A 149 -4.55 15.04 -23.69
C ASN A 149 -4.13 16.18 -22.74
N LEU A 150 -5.06 16.64 -21.89
CA LEU A 150 -4.83 17.75 -20.96
C LEU A 150 -3.61 17.53 -20.05
N VAL A 151 -3.29 16.29 -19.68
CA VAL A 151 -2.10 15.98 -18.88
C VAL A 151 -0.83 16.16 -19.71
N TRP A 152 -0.85 15.77 -20.99
CA TRP A 152 0.27 15.99 -21.91
C TRP A 152 0.52 17.48 -22.19
N GLU A 153 -0.54 18.28 -22.35
CA GLU A 153 -0.42 19.74 -22.50
C GLU A 153 0.06 20.42 -21.21
N ALA A 154 -0.41 19.97 -20.03
CA ALA A 154 0.05 20.50 -18.74
C ALA A 154 1.52 20.20 -18.45
N VAL A 155 2.04 19.07 -18.93
CA VAL A 155 3.45 18.68 -18.72
C VAL A 155 4.38 19.32 -19.77
N ASN A 156 3.87 19.64 -20.97
CA ASN A 156 4.66 20.21 -22.08
C ASN A 156 4.33 21.67 -22.39
N THR A 157 3.63 22.37 -21.50
CA THR A 157 3.51 23.82 -21.58
C THR A 157 4.87 24.41 -21.20
N HIS A 158 5.73 24.59 -22.21
CA HIS A 158 6.83 25.52 -22.10
C HIS A 158 6.20 26.87 -21.78
N GLY A 159 6.54 27.44 -20.61
CA GLY A 159 6.05 28.75 -20.22
C GLY A 159 6.37 29.73 -21.34
N SER A 160 5.36 30.06 -22.14
CA SER A 160 5.41 31.22 -23.01
C SER A 160 5.50 32.42 -22.09
N GLU A 161 6.71 32.97 -22.05
CA GLU A 161 7.07 34.23 -21.43
C GLU A 161 5.98 35.27 -21.74
N ILE A 162 5.44 35.86 -20.68
CA ILE A 162 4.71 37.13 -20.72
C ILE A 162 5.72 38.20 -20.34
#